data_AF-A0A5N6JL01-F1
#
_entry.id   AF-A0A5N6JL01-F1
#
_cell.length_a   1.000
_cell.length_b   1.000
_cell.length_c   1.000
_cell.angle_alpha   90.00
_cell.angle_beta   90.00
_cell.angle_gamma   90.00
#
_symmetry.space_group_name_H-M   'P 1'
#
loop_
_entity.id
_entity.type
_entity.pdbx_description
1 polymer ?
#
loop_
_entity_poly.entity_id
_entity_poly.type
_entity_poly.pdbx_seq_one_letter_code
_entity_poly.pdbx_strand_id
1 'polypeptide(L)'
;MGIEMKLAELYSSDYIQDEKKAEAAQVAAVELCLKELHRRQSLGLPVGGGLEADNTEGWLNVTEIATALTDLAGRYTAQENYELSIPLQMRALDLLHTEEGDAPTCKQVVLLNSVAGCMAGQAQKPIRAEDPKKAKEQLFDAAEKWAQKALDVAARIQPPVRDEECDTSCVAATFNLGWLAEFQGKAKEAERLYGEAKSLSQGLGFEQGVSMADAALKRLTKN
;
A
#
# COMPACT_ATOMS: atom_id res chain seq x y z
N MET A 1 -0.01 20.51 -7.49
CA MET A 1 -0.49 19.14 -7.20
C MET A 1 -1.85 19.16 -6.53
N GLY A 2 -2.09 19.92 -5.44
CA GLY A 2 -3.40 19.90 -4.76
C GLY A 2 -4.62 20.12 -5.67
N ILE A 3 -4.54 21.03 -6.65
CA ILE A 3 -5.61 21.22 -7.66
C ILE A 3 -5.85 19.95 -8.48
N GLU A 4 -4.77 19.32 -8.98
CA GLU A 4 -4.87 18.09 -9.78
C GLU A 4 -5.43 16.93 -8.95
N MET A 5 -5.07 16.81 -7.67
CA MET A 5 -5.66 15.82 -6.76
C MET A 5 -7.16 16.05 -6.58
N LYS A 6 -7.60 17.30 -6.41
CA LYS A 6 -9.04 17.63 -6.31
C LYS A 6 -9.79 17.43 -7.62
N LEU A 7 -9.15 17.68 -8.76
CA LEU A 7 -9.72 17.33 -10.06
C LEU A 7 -9.88 15.81 -10.19
N ALA A 8 -8.89 15.02 -9.76
CA ALA A 8 -9.00 13.57 -9.77
C ALA A 8 -10.17 13.06 -8.90
N GLU A 9 -10.31 13.56 -7.68
CA GLU A 9 -11.44 13.25 -6.79
C GLU A 9 -12.78 13.61 -7.45
N LEU A 10 -12.87 14.80 -8.06
CA LEU A 10 -14.09 15.25 -8.75
C LEU A 10 -14.43 14.34 -9.93
N TYR A 11 -13.43 13.99 -10.75
CA TYR A 11 -13.64 13.12 -11.92
C TYR A 11 -14.06 11.70 -11.52
N SER A 12 -13.52 11.15 -10.42
CA SER A 12 -13.93 9.84 -9.89
C SER A 12 -15.20 9.87 -9.04
N SER A 13 -15.82 11.04 -8.82
CA SER A 13 -17.05 11.12 -8.04
C SER A 13 -18.21 10.40 -8.74
N ASP A 14 -19.18 9.93 -7.94
CA ASP A 14 -20.40 9.26 -8.43
C ASP A 14 -21.20 10.10 -9.45
N TYR A 15 -20.97 11.41 -9.50
CA TYR A 15 -21.63 12.34 -10.40
C TYR A 15 -20.96 12.44 -11.78
N ILE A 16 -19.63 12.32 -11.85
CA ILE A 16 -18.86 12.54 -13.09
C ILE A 16 -18.40 11.22 -13.71
N GLN A 17 -17.89 10.29 -12.89
CA GLN A 17 -17.47 8.95 -13.28
C GLN A 17 -16.52 8.90 -14.50
N ASP A 18 -15.63 9.89 -14.63
CA ASP A 18 -14.64 9.98 -15.71
C ASP A 18 -13.27 9.50 -15.21
N GLU A 19 -13.15 8.19 -15.04
CA GLU A 19 -11.94 7.55 -14.49
C GLU A 19 -10.67 7.82 -15.31
N LYS A 20 -10.81 8.08 -16.62
CA LYS A 20 -9.67 8.42 -17.47
C LYS A 20 -9.14 9.82 -17.16
N LYS A 21 -10.02 10.81 -16.99
CA LYS A 21 -9.59 12.14 -16.56
C LYS A 21 -9.10 12.15 -15.13
N ALA A 22 -9.69 11.32 -14.26
CA ALA A 22 -9.21 11.16 -12.90
C ALA A 22 -7.77 10.62 -12.85
N GLU A 23 -7.49 9.59 -13.64
CA GLU A 23 -6.13 9.06 -13.79
C GLU A 23 -5.17 10.12 -14.36
N ALA A 24 -5.57 10.82 -15.43
CA ALA A 24 -4.73 11.84 -16.04
C ALA A 24 -4.37 12.97 -15.05
N ALA A 25 -5.31 13.38 -14.20
CA ALA A 25 -5.08 14.37 -13.16
C ALA A 25 -4.14 13.83 -12.05
N GLN A 26 -4.30 12.58 -11.62
CA GLN A 26 -3.36 11.96 -10.66
C GLN A 26 -1.94 11.82 -11.24
N VAL A 27 -1.81 11.44 -12.51
CA VAL A 27 -0.51 11.41 -13.20
C VAL A 27 0.12 12.79 -13.23
N ALA A 28 -0.63 13.82 -13.62
CA ALA A 28 -0.15 15.21 -13.62
C ALA A 28 0.26 15.68 -12.22
N ALA A 29 -0.48 15.30 -11.17
CA ALA A 29 -0.16 15.57 -9.78
C ALA A 29 1.20 14.97 -9.38
N VAL A 30 1.40 13.67 -9.67
CA VAL A 30 2.64 12.94 -9.35
C VAL A 30 3.83 13.50 -10.12
N GLU A 31 3.69 13.74 -11.43
CA GLU A 31 4.76 14.32 -12.26
C GLU A 31 5.19 15.69 -11.73
N LEU A 32 4.23 16.55 -11.38
CA LEU A 32 4.51 17.87 -10.82
C LEU A 32 5.23 17.77 -9.47
N CYS A 33 4.79 16.89 -8.58
CA CYS A 33 5.44 16.66 -7.28
C CYS A 33 6.87 16.15 -7.44
N LEU A 34 7.09 15.15 -8.28
CA LEU A 34 8.42 14.56 -8.48
C LEU A 34 9.38 15.55 -9.14
N LYS A 35 8.89 16.36 -10.08
CA LYS A 35 9.68 17.43 -10.70
C LYS A 35 10.13 18.47 -9.69
N GLU A 36 9.23 18.94 -8.83
CA GLU A 36 9.57 19.93 -7.80
C GLU A 36 10.45 19.32 -6.69
N LEU A 37 10.18 18.08 -6.27
CA LEU A 37 11.03 17.34 -5.34
C LEU A 37 12.47 17.26 -5.86
N HIS A 38 12.64 16.86 -7.12
CA HIS A 38 13.95 16.79 -7.75
C HIS A 38 14.62 18.18 -7.85
N ARG A 39 13.86 19.22 -8.18
CA ARG A 39 14.37 20.60 -8.20
C ARG A 39 14.88 21.02 -6.82
N ARG A 40 14.14 20.73 -5.74
CA ARG A 40 14.56 21.06 -4.38
C ARG A 40 15.81 20.29 -3.97
N GLN A 41 15.84 19.00 -4.22
CA GLN A 41 17.00 18.14 -3.94
C GLN A 41 18.26 18.61 -4.69
N SER A 42 18.16 18.91 -5.98
CA SER A 42 19.30 19.40 -6.77
C SER A 42 19.84 20.75 -6.32
N LEU A 43 19.02 21.55 -5.63
CA LEU A 43 19.39 22.85 -5.06
C LEU A 43 19.73 22.78 -3.57
N GLY A 44 19.67 21.60 -2.93
CA GLY A 44 19.85 21.45 -1.48
C GLY A 44 18.77 22.15 -0.64
N LEU A 45 17.58 22.35 -1.19
CA LEU A 45 16.45 22.96 -0.51
C LEU A 45 15.61 21.91 0.25
N PRO A 46 15.06 22.26 1.43
CA PRO A 46 14.18 21.36 2.17
C PRO A 46 12.85 21.12 1.44
N VAL A 47 12.29 19.93 1.64
CA VAL A 47 10.93 19.54 1.20
C VAL A 47 9.96 19.94 2.31
N GLY A 48 8.79 20.49 1.96
CA GLY A 48 7.77 20.86 2.97
C GLY A 48 8.02 22.12 3.80
N GLY A 49 9.05 22.92 3.49
CA GLY A 49 9.36 24.16 4.20
C GLY A 49 8.96 25.44 3.46
N GLY A 50 8.42 26.41 4.21
CA GLY A 50 8.51 27.83 3.89
C GLY A 50 9.92 28.39 4.17
N LEU A 51 10.13 29.71 4.06
CA LEU A 51 11.43 30.36 4.31
C LEU A 51 11.96 30.22 5.76
N GLU A 52 11.15 29.69 6.68
CA GLU A 52 11.49 29.53 8.09
C GLU A 52 11.56 28.04 8.48
N ALA A 53 12.55 27.70 9.31
CA ALA A 53 12.90 26.32 9.66
C ALA A 53 11.80 25.53 10.39
N ASP A 54 10.85 26.22 11.03
CA ASP A 54 9.79 25.60 11.86
C ASP A 54 8.44 25.46 11.13
N ASN A 55 8.35 25.88 9.86
CA ASN A 55 7.10 25.79 9.11
C ASN A 55 7.01 24.50 8.29
N THR A 56 6.51 23.43 8.92
CA THR A 56 6.19 22.13 8.31
C THR A 56 4.88 22.12 7.50
N GLU A 57 4.12 23.23 7.53
CA GLU A 57 2.92 23.45 6.70
C GLU A 57 3.28 24.08 5.33
N GLY A 58 4.55 23.98 4.93
CA GLY A 58 5.00 24.46 3.64
C GLY A 58 4.43 23.65 2.48
N TRP A 59 4.12 24.34 1.38
CA TRP A 59 3.69 23.72 0.14
C TRP A 59 4.66 22.60 -0.30
N LEU A 60 4.08 21.42 -0.56
CA LEU A 60 4.75 20.20 -1.02
C LEU A 60 5.63 19.54 0.06
N ASN A 61 5.00 19.04 1.11
CA ASN A 61 5.68 18.20 2.10
C ASN A 61 5.74 16.72 1.69
N VAL A 62 6.59 15.94 2.35
CA VAL A 62 6.81 14.52 2.03
C VAL A 62 5.53 13.70 2.15
N THR A 63 4.69 13.98 3.16
CA THR A 63 3.40 13.29 3.32
C THR A 63 2.49 13.54 2.12
N GLU A 64 2.36 14.78 1.65
CA GLU A 64 1.53 15.10 0.48
C GLU A 64 2.03 14.42 -0.80
N ILE A 65 3.36 14.34 -1.00
CA ILE A 65 3.94 13.62 -2.13
C ILE A 65 3.63 12.12 -2.03
N ALA A 66 3.81 11.53 -0.84
CA ALA A 66 3.52 10.12 -0.59
C ALA A 66 2.04 9.80 -0.80
N THR A 67 1.13 10.66 -0.39
CA THR A 67 -0.32 10.53 -0.65
C THR A 67 -0.62 10.55 -2.14
N ALA A 68 -0.08 11.52 -2.90
CA ALA A 68 -0.31 11.57 -4.35
C ALA A 68 0.20 10.31 -5.08
N LEU A 69 1.36 9.79 -4.68
CA LEU A 69 1.89 8.52 -5.18
C LEU A 69 0.98 7.34 -4.82
N THR A 70 0.50 7.28 -3.57
CA THR A 70 -0.33 6.20 -3.06
C THR A 70 -1.71 6.18 -3.72
N ASP A 71 -2.31 7.34 -3.98
CA ASP A 71 -3.60 7.44 -4.65
C ASP A 71 -3.54 6.95 -6.11
N LEU A 72 -2.50 7.34 -6.85
CA LEU A 72 -2.27 6.83 -8.21
C LEU A 72 -1.96 5.33 -8.18
N ALA A 73 -1.17 4.88 -7.20
CA ALA A 73 -0.89 3.46 -7.04
C ALA A 73 -2.16 2.66 -6.73
N GLY A 74 -3.02 3.16 -5.84
CA GLY A 74 -4.30 2.55 -5.50
C GLY A 74 -5.19 2.39 -6.72
N ARG A 75 -5.25 3.40 -7.60
CA ARG A 75 -5.91 3.29 -8.90
C ARG A 75 -5.32 2.17 -9.77
N TYR A 76 -4.00 2.13 -9.92
CA TYR A 76 -3.37 1.06 -10.70
C TYR A 76 -3.58 -0.33 -10.09
N THR A 77 -3.61 -0.45 -8.75
CA THR A 77 -3.98 -1.69 -8.07
C THR A 77 -5.42 -2.11 -8.41
N ALA A 78 -6.37 -1.18 -8.39
CA ALA A 78 -7.77 -1.45 -8.73
C ALA A 78 -7.97 -1.86 -10.20
N GLN A 79 -7.09 -1.41 -11.09
CA GLN A 79 -7.03 -1.80 -12.50
C GLN A 79 -6.20 -3.09 -12.74
N GLU A 80 -5.71 -3.74 -11.68
CA GLU A 80 -4.78 -4.88 -11.74
C GLU A 80 -3.47 -4.57 -12.51
N ASN A 81 -3.09 -3.29 -12.59
CA ASN A 81 -1.84 -2.80 -13.17
C ASN A 81 -0.74 -2.77 -12.10
N TYR A 82 -0.50 -3.92 -11.45
CA TYR A 82 0.41 -4.03 -10.31
C TYR A 82 1.85 -3.60 -10.64
N GLU A 83 2.32 -3.85 -11.87
CA GLU A 83 3.64 -3.41 -12.35
C GLU A 83 3.82 -1.87 -12.33
N LEU A 84 2.72 -1.12 -12.48
CA LEU A 84 2.73 0.34 -12.35
C LEU A 84 2.54 0.80 -10.90
N SER A 85 1.81 0.02 -10.12
CA SER A 85 1.49 0.33 -8.72
C SER A 85 2.67 0.14 -7.77
N ILE A 86 3.39 -0.98 -7.89
CA ILE A 86 4.54 -1.35 -7.05
C ILE A 86 5.61 -0.24 -6.98
N PRO A 87 6.12 0.32 -8.10
CA PRO A 87 7.14 1.37 -8.03
C PRO A 87 6.65 2.66 -7.38
N LEU A 88 5.37 3.03 -7.53
CA LEU A 88 4.80 4.20 -6.86
C LEU A 88 4.73 4.00 -5.34
N GLN A 89 4.30 2.82 -4.88
CA GLN A 89 4.24 2.50 -3.45
C GLN A 89 5.64 2.42 -2.83
N MET A 90 6.60 1.78 -3.52
CA MET A 90 7.99 1.73 -3.06
C MET A 90 8.60 3.13 -2.98
N ARG A 91 8.28 4.03 -3.92
CA ARG A 91 8.73 5.41 -3.87
C ARG A 91 8.11 6.19 -2.71
N ALA A 92 6.82 6.00 -2.45
CA ALA A 92 6.15 6.61 -1.29
C ALA A 92 6.78 6.11 0.03
N LEU A 93 7.08 4.81 0.10
CA LEU A 93 7.69 4.19 1.28
C LEU A 93 9.10 4.73 1.53
N ASP A 94 9.93 4.84 0.49
CA ASP A 94 11.28 5.41 0.56
C ASP A 94 11.28 6.85 1.10
N LEU A 95 10.34 7.68 0.62
CA LEU A 95 10.20 9.06 1.07
C LEU A 95 9.80 9.13 2.55
N LEU A 96 8.78 8.38 2.95
CA LEU A 96 8.33 8.36 4.35
C LEU A 96 9.37 7.75 5.28
N HIS A 97 10.06 6.69 4.86
CA HIS A 97 11.12 6.08 5.65
C HIS A 97 12.27 7.07 5.91
N THR A 98 12.65 7.84 4.90
CA THR A 98 13.70 8.87 5.03
C THR A 98 13.27 9.99 5.99
N GLU A 99 12.02 10.44 5.90
CA GLU A 99 11.47 11.50 6.75
C GLU A 99 11.30 11.07 8.21
N GLU A 100 10.81 9.84 8.43
CA GLU A 100 10.47 9.31 9.76
C GLU A 100 11.67 8.70 10.50
N GLY A 101 12.72 8.30 9.78
CA GLY A 101 13.91 7.67 10.35
C GLY A 101 13.58 6.41 11.15
N ASP A 102 14.00 6.38 12.42
CA ASP A 102 13.80 5.25 13.33
C ASP A 102 12.41 5.21 14.00
N ALA A 103 11.52 6.16 13.69
CA ALA A 103 10.19 6.29 14.28
C ALA A 103 9.08 6.05 13.23
N PRO A 104 8.88 4.81 12.75
CA PRO A 104 7.92 4.53 11.69
C PRO A 104 6.48 4.82 12.13
N THR A 105 5.67 5.33 11.20
CA THR A 105 4.23 5.54 11.39
C THR A 105 3.39 4.46 10.69
N CYS A 106 2.07 4.50 10.92
CA CYS A 106 1.13 3.58 10.30
C CYS A 106 1.12 3.67 8.77
N LYS A 107 1.51 4.82 8.19
CA LYS A 107 1.66 4.99 6.74
C LYS A 107 2.69 4.03 6.15
N GLN A 108 3.81 3.75 6.84
CA GLN A 108 4.77 2.75 6.38
C GLN A 108 4.15 1.34 6.39
N VAL A 109 3.36 1.02 7.42
CA VAL A 109 2.67 -0.29 7.51
C VAL A 109 1.69 -0.49 6.35
N VAL A 110 0.90 0.53 6.03
CA VAL A 110 -0.04 0.53 4.90
C VAL A 110 0.70 0.26 3.58
N LEU A 111 1.82 0.96 3.35
CA LEU A 111 2.61 0.83 2.12
C LEU A 111 3.29 -0.53 2.00
N LEU A 112 3.88 -1.04 3.08
CA LEU A 112 4.49 -2.37 3.12
C LEU A 112 3.48 -3.46 2.76
N ASN A 113 2.28 -3.41 3.34
CA ASN A 113 1.20 -4.34 3.03
C ASN A 113 0.69 -4.16 1.59
N SER A 114 0.59 -2.92 1.10
CA SER A 114 0.17 -2.63 -0.28
C SER A 114 1.14 -3.24 -1.30
N VAL A 115 2.45 -3.15 -1.05
CA VAL A 115 3.49 -3.76 -1.90
C VAL A 115 3.33 -5.27 -1.90
N ALA A 116 3.12 -5.88 -0.72
CA ALA A 116 2.87 -7.32 -0.61
C ALA A 116 1.64 -7.75 -1.43
N GLY A 117 0.53 -7.04 -1.28
CA GLY A 117 -0.71 -7.29 -2.02
C GLY A 117 -0.54 -7.17 -3.54
N CYS A 118 0.21 -6.15 -4.00
CA CYS A 118 0.48 -5.97 -5.42
C CYS A 118 1.39 -7.07 -5.98
N MET A 119 2.41 -7.50 -5.24
CA MET A 119 3.27 -8.62 -5.66
C MET A 119 2.48 -9.94 -5.73
N ALA A 120 1.63 -10.20 -4.75
CA ALA A 120 0.73 -11.35 -4.73
C ALA A 120 -0.27 -11.31 -5.91
N GLY A 121 -0.84 -10.14 -6.21
CA GLY A 121 -1.69 -9.93 -7.38
C GLY A 121 -0.95 -10.15 -8.70
N GLN A 122 0.27 -9.60 -8.82
CA GLN A 122 1.09 -9.75 -10.02
C GLN A 122 1.47 -11.20 -10.29
N ALA A 123 1.76 -11.98 -9.24
CA ALA A 123 2.05 -13.40 -9.35
C ALA A 123 0.86 -14.23 -9.90
N GLN A 124 -0.38 -13.72 -9.82
CA GLN A 124 -1.54 -14.36 -10.43
C GLN A 124 -1.69 -14.06 -11.93
N LYS A 125 -1.06 -13.00 -12.43
CA LYS A 125 -1.12 -12.62 -13.85
C LYS A 125 -0.12 -13.42 -14.69
N PRO A 126 -0.30 -13.50 -16.02
CA PRO A 126 0.69 -14.11 -16.90
C PRO A 126 2.03 -13.36 -16.84
N ILE A 127 3.10 -14.07 -16.45
CA ILE A 127 4.46 -13.52 -16.36
C ILE A 127 5.23 -13.84 -17.65
N ARG A 128 5.81 -12.81 -18.27
CA ARG A 128 6.72 -12.96 -19.43
C ARG A 128 8.16 -13.12 -18.92
N ALA A 129 8.57 -14.37 -18.71
CA ALA A 129 9.93 -14.74 -18.30
C ALA A 129 10.35 -16.05 -18.96
N GLU A 130 11.66 -16.35 -18.96
CA GLU A 130 12.19 -17.63 -19.44
C GLU A 130 11.62 -18.82 -18.64
N ASP A 131 11.47 -18.64 -17.32
CA ASP A 131 10.82 -19.58 -16.41
C ASP A 131 9.69 -18.88 -15.63
N PRO A 132 8.46 -18.87 -16.17
CA PRO A 132 7.32 -18.23 -15.51
C PRO A 132 6.95 -18.84 -14.16
N LYS A 133 7.21 -20.14 -13.95
CA LYS A 133 6.88 -20.83 -12.70
C LYS A 133 7.81 -20.33 -11.58
N LYS A 134 9.11 -20.33 -11.84
CA LYS A 134 10.10 -19.81 -10.90
C LYS A 134 9.89 -18.33 -10.60
N ALA A 135 9.57 -17.51 -11.61
CA ALA A 135 9.28 -16.10 -11.42
C ALA A 135 8.05 -15.88 -10.52
N LYS A 136 7.01 -16.71 -10.70
CA LYS A 136 5.81 -16.71 -9.85
C LYS A 136 6.13 -17.07 -8.40
N GLU A 137 6.91 -18.13 -8.18
CA GLU A 137 7.36 -18.54 -6.83
C GLU A 137 8.15 -17.40 -6.15
N GLN A 138 9.07 -16.77 -6.87
CA GLN A 138 9.86 -15.63 -6.36
C GLN A 138 8.98 -14.43 -5.97
N LEU A 139 7.94 -14.13 -6.74
CA LEU A 139 7.01 -13.05 -6.40
C LEU A 139 6.19 -13.38 -5.14
N PHE A 140 5.78 -14.63 -4.93
CA PHE A 140 5.10 -15.01 -3.69
C PHE A 140 6.03 -14.98 -2.49
N ASP A 141 7.26 -15.47 -2.63
CA ASP A 141 8.27 -15.39 -1.57
C ASP A 141 8.57 -13.92 -1.19
N ALA A 142 8.59 -13.03 -2.19
CA ALA A 142 8.75 -11.60 -1.96
C ALA A 142 7.52 -11.03 -1.25
N ALA A 143 6.31 -11.32 -1.72
CA ALA A 143 5.06 -10.86 -1.11
C ALA A 143 4.95 -11.30 0.36
N GLU A 144 5.32 -12.54 0.69
CA GLU A 144 5.35 -13.07 2.06
C GLU A 144 6.28 -12.25 2.95
N LYS A 145 7.50 -11.94 2.47
CA LYS A 145 8.46 -11.12 3.21
C LYS A 145 7.96 -9.69 3.43
N TRP A 146 7.31 -9.08 2.43
CA TRP A 146 6.75 -7.72 2.58
C TRP A 146 5.57 -7.68 3.55
N ALA A 147 4.67 -8.67 3.50
CA ALA A 147 3.55 -8.76 4.44
C ALA A 147 4.06 -8.99 5.87
N GLN A 148 5.03 -9.89 6.06
CA GLN A 148 5.66 -10.09 7.36
C GLN A 148 6.35 -8.81 7.86
N LYS A 149 7.05 -8.10 6.96
CA LYS A 149 7.70 -6.83 7.31
C LYS A 149 6.70 -5.76 7.77
N ALA A 150 5.50 -5.72 7.17
CA ALA A 150 4.43 -4.83 7.61
C ALA A 150 4.04 -5.13 9.06
N LEU A 151 3.85 -6.41 9.42
CA LEU A 151 3.54 -6.83 10.79
C LEU A 151 4.69 -6.51 11.77
N ASP A 152 5.94 -6.77 11.38
CA ASP A 152 7.11 -6.48 12.21
C ASP A 152 7.27 -4.98 12.47
N VAL A 153 6.95 -4.14 11.48
CA VAL A 153 6.96 -2.68 11.64
C VAL A 153 5.81 -2.25 12.55
N ALA A 154 4.60 -2.74 12.30
CA ALA A 154 3.42 -2.40 13.11
C ALA A 154 3.60 -2.78 14.58
N ALA A 155 4.26 -3.89 14.89
CA ALA A 155 4.53 -4.33 16.26
C ALA A 155 5.41 -3.35 17.07
N ARG A 156 6.17 -2.49 16.39
CA ARG A 156 7.01 -1.46 17.02
C ARG A 156 6.29 -0.13 17.25
N ILE A 157 5.11 0.05 16.65
CA ILE A 157 4.33 1.29 16.74
C ILE A 157 3.35 1.18 17.90
N GLN A 158 3.45 2.13 18.83
CA GLN A 158 2.63 2.22 20.04
C GLN A 158 1.74 3.47 20.01
N PRO A 159 0.64 3.50 20.77
CA PRO A 159 -0.14 4.73 20.99
C PRO A 159 0.76 5.86 21.54
N PRO A 160 0.53 7.13 21.17
CA PRO A 160 -0.58 7.62 20.35
C PRO A 160 -0.34 7.55 18.83
N VAL A 161 0.83 7.09 18.36
CA VAL A 161 1.15 6.99 16.92
C VAL A 161 0.37 5.85 16.25
N ARG A 162 0.14 4.76 16.99
CA ARG A 162 -0.68 3.65 16.51
C ARG A 162 -2.15 4.08 16.42
N ASP A 163 -2.72 3.92 15.24
CA ASP A 163 -4.13 4.20 14.94
C ASP A 163 -4.79 3.05 14.15
N GLU A 164 -6.02 3.28 13.70
CA GLU A 164 -6.82 2.33 12.93
C GLU A 164 -6.16 1.93 11.60
N GLU A 165 -5.32 2.78 10.99
CA GLU A 165 -4.63 2.45 9.73
C GLU A 165 -3.62 1.32 9.95
N CYS A 166 -2.88 1.35 11.07
CA CYS A 166 -2.02 0.24 11.46
C CYS A 166 -2.82 -1.04 11.67
N ASP A 167 -3.93 -0.95 12.39
CA ASP A 167 -4.72 -2.11 12.81
C ASP A 167 -5.40 -2.81 11.63
N THR A 168 -6.04 -2.04 10.75
CA THR A 168 -6.63 -2.54 9.50
C THR A 168 -5.56 -3.09 8.55
N SER A 169 -4.37 -2.47 8.50
CA SER A 169 -3.25 -3.00 7.73
C SER A 169 -2.70 -4.31 8.30
N CYS A 170 -2.72 -4.51 9.63
CA CYS A 170 -2.36 -5.78 10.26
C CYS A 170 -3.34 -6.90 9.87
N VAL A 171 -4.64 -6.59 9.84
CA VAL A 171 -5.66 -7.53 9.32
C VAL A 171 -5.34 -7.92 7.89
N ALA A 172 -5.14 -6.93 7.02
CA ALA A 172 -4.89 -7.16 5.60
C ALA A 172 -3.59 -7.95 5.37
N ALA A 173 -2.50 -7.62 6.08
CA ALA A 173 -1.23 -8.34 5.98
C ALA A 173 -1.36 -9.80 6.45
N THR A 174 -2.07 -10.04 7.55
CA THR A 174 -2.33 -11.39 8.07
C THR A 174 -3.17 -12.21 7.09
N PHE A 175 -4.20 -11.60 6.50
CA PHE A 175 -5.02 -12.23 5.47
C PHE A 175 -4.18 -12.56 4.21
N ASN A 176 -3.33 -11.64 3.77
CA ASN A 176 -2.44 -11.85 2.63
C ASN A 176 -1.47 -13.01 2.88
N LEU A 177 -0.90 -13.14 4.07
CA LEU A 177 -0.08 -14.30 4.46
C LEU A 177 -0.88 -15.60 4.39
N GLY A 178 -2.13 -15.61 4.86
CA GLY A 178 -3.01 -16.78 4.75
C GLY A 178 -3.26 -17.19 3.30
N TRP A 179 -3.47 -16.21 2.42
CA TRP A 179 -3.65 -16.45 1.00
C TRP A 179 -2.39 -16.97 0.31
N LEU A 180 -1.22 -16.44 0.66
CA LEU A 180 0.07 -16.96 0.19
C LEU A 180 0.32 -18.39 0.66
N ALA A 181 0.02 -18.69 1.92
CA ALA A 181 0.11 -20.04 2.48
C ALA A 181 -0.83 -21.02 1.76
N GLU A 182 -2.07 -20.60 1.47
CA GLU A 182 -3.02 -21.38 0.68
C GLU A 182 -2.46 -21.68 -0.72
N PHE A 183 -1.94 -20.65 -1.41
CA PHE A 183 -1.34 -20.79 -2.73
C PHE A 183 -0.17 -21.79 -2.74
N GLN A 184 0.66 -21.77 -1.70
CA GLN A 184 1.81 -22.67 -1.54
C GLN A 184 1.40 -24.08 -1.06
N GLY A 185 0.10 -24.38 -0.90
CA GLY A 185 -0.39 -25.68 -0.44
C GLY A 185 -0.23 -25.92 1.07
N LYS A 186 0.09 -24.89 1.85
CA LYS A 186 0.27 -24.95 3.31
C LYS A 186 -1.09 -24.77 4.02
N ALA A 187 -2.04 -25.68 3.78
CA ALA A 187 -3.44 -25.52 4.19
C ALA A 187 -3.65 -25.23 5.69
N LYS A 188 -2.93 -25.92 6.59
CA LYS A 188 -3.03 -25.67 8.04
C LYS A 188 -2.57 -24.27 8.44
N GLU A 189 -1.54 -23.77 7.77
CA GLU A 189 -1.00 -22.44 8.03
C GLU A 189 -1.93 -21.36 7.49
N ALA A 190 -2.51 -21.59 6.30
CA ALA A 190 -3.56 -20.73 5.75
C ALA A 190 -4.78 -20.63 6.68
N GLU A 191 -5.25 -21.76 7.21
CA GLU A 191 -6.36 -21.81 8.17
C GLU A 191 -6.06 -21.01 9.44
N ARG A 192 -4.85 -21.17 10.01
CA ARG A 192 -4.40 -20.41 11.18
C ARG A 192 -4.42 -18.91 10.90
N LEU A 193 -3.79 -18.48 9.79
CA LEU A 193 -3.65 -17.07 9.42
C LEU A 193 -5.00 -16.41 9.10
N TYR A 194 -5.88 -17.09 8.36
CA TYR A 194 -7.23 -16.57 8.14
C TYR A 194 -8.04 -16.49 9.44
N GLY A 195 -7.88 -17.46 10.34
CA GLY A 195 -8.48 -17.41 11.69
C GLY A 195 -8.00 -16.20 12.49
N GLU A 196 -6.70 -15.92 12.48
CA GLU A 196 -6.12 -14.73 13.12
C GLU A 196 -6.62 -13.43 12.52
N ALA A 197 -6.63 -13.31 11.18
CA ALA A 197 -7.18 -12.15 10.48
C ALA A 197 -8.65 -11.91 10.85
N LYS A 198 -9.45 -12.98 10.98
CA LYS A 198 -10.84 -12.91 11.45
C LYS A 198 -10.93 -12.38 12.87
N SER A 199 -10.17 -12.96 13.81
CA SER A 199 -10.19 -12.54 15.22
C SER A 199 -9.75 -11.09 15.40
N LEU A 200 -8.72 -10.65 14.66
CA LEU A 200 -8.30 -9.25 14.63
C LEU A 200 -9.42 -8.35 14.11
N SER A 201 -10.04 -8.72 12.99
CA SER A 201 -11.15 -7.96 12.39
C SER A 201 -12.33 -7.81 13.36
N GLN A 202 -12.68 -8.87 14.09
CA GLN A 202 -13.74 -8.83 15.10
C GLN A 202 -13.40 -7.90 16.25
N GLY A 203 -12.14 -7.90 16.73
CA GLY A 203 -11.68 -6.99 17.78
C GLY A 203 -11.76 -5.52 17.38
N LEU A 204 -11.62 -5.22 16.07
CA LEU A 204 -11.68 -3.88 15.51
C LEU A 204 -13.09 -3.45 15.07
N GLY A 205 -14.07 -4.37 15.03
CA GLY A 205 -15.37 -4.10 14.40
C GLY A 205 -15.29 -3.94 12.87
N PHE A 206 -14.23 -4.47 12.25
CA PHE A 206 -14.00 -4.37 10.80
C PHE A 206 -14.74 -5.50 10.05
N GLU A 207 -16.04 -5.30 9.81
CA GLU A 207 -16.95 -6.30 9.24
C GLU A 207 -16.50 -6.86 7.88
N GLN A 208 -15.90 -6.02 7.03
CA GLN A 208 -15.38 -6.46 5.74
C GLN A 208 -14.25 -7.50 5.92
N GLY A 209 -13.34 -7.28 6.87
CA GLY A 209 -12.26 -8.22 7.20
C GLY A 209 -12.79 -9.56 7.72
N VAL A 210 -13.84 -9.54 8.55
CA VAL A 210 -14.51 -10.75 9.05
C VAL A 210 -15.09 -11.55 7.88
N SER A 211 -15.86 -10.90 7.00
CA SER A 211 -16.51 -11.53 5.84
C SER A 211 -15.48 -12.16 4.90
N MET A 212 -14.38 -11.46 4.61
CA MET A 212 -13.31 -11.96 3.76
C MET A 212 -12.64 -13.20 4.36
N ALA A 213 -12.30 -13.16 5.65
CA ALA A 213 -11.67 -14.29 6.33
C ALA A 213 -12.60 -15.51 6.41
N ASP A 214 -13.91 -15.30 6.66
CA ASP A 214 -14.90 -16.37 6.67
C ASP A 214 -15.04 -17.05 5.30
N ALA A 215 -15.07 -16.26 4.23
CA ALA A 215 -15.11 -16.78 2.87
C ALA A 215 -13.86 -17.63 2.55
N ALA A 216 -12.69 -17.20 3.01
CA ALA A 216 -11.43 -17.92 2.83
C ALA A 216 -11.39 -19.25 3.61
N LEU A 217 -11.75 -19.24 4.89
CA LEU A 217 -11.84 -20.45 5.72
C LEU A 217 -12.82 -21.47 5.14
N LYS A 218 -14.00 -21.01 4.69
CA LYS A 218 -14.98 -21.89 4.04
C LYS A 218 -14.46 -22.49 2.74
N ARG A 219 -13.61 -21.79 1.99
CA ARG A 219 -12.98 -22.31 0.77
C ARG A 219 -11.97 -23.40 1.09
N LEU A 220 -11.15 -23.23 2.13
CA LEU A 220 -10.19 -24.26 2.56
C LEU A 220 -10.86 -25.58 2.93
N THR A 221 -12.04 -25.55 3.55
CA THR A 221 -12.77 -26.79 3.91
C THR A 221 -13.36 -27.57 2.73
N LYS A 222 -13.42 -26.97 1.53
CA LYS A 222 -14.01 -27.58 0.33
C LYS A 222 -12.97 -28.23 -0.59
N ASN A 223 -11.69 -27.92 -0.39
CA ASN A 223 -10.56 -28.47 -1.14
C ASN A 223 -9.96 -29.66 -0.39
#